data_AF-K2C3F8-F1
#
_entry.id   AF-K2C3F8-F1
#
_cell.length_a   1.000
_cell.length_b   1.000
_cell.length_c   1.000
_cell.angle_alpha   90.00
_cell.angle_beta   90.00
_cell.angle_gamma   90.00
#
_symmetry.space_group_name_H-M   'P 1'
#
loop_
_entity.id
_entity.type
_entity.pdbx_description
1 polymer ?
#
loop_
_entity_poly.entity_id
_entity_poly.type
_entity_poly.pdbx_seq_one_letter_code
_entity_poly.pdbx_strand_id
1 'polypeptide(L)'
;MTNNRFADLFGRLPRTAEEKISQQDMDLARSIQVVTEEIVLKLARTVRREQGMRNLCMAGGVALNCVANGRIVKEKIFDGVWIQPAAGDAGGALGAALTVWYDYLKNERLPMQTDSMKGAYLGPSFSNEEICQYLNSVGAKYRCFEEEIFLDHVAALLVEEKIIAWFSGRMEYGPRALGARSIIGDARSQKMQSMMNLKIKFRESFRPFAPVVLQDKCQAWFDLNEPSPYMLLVARVQETHLLHDQPQGLEGFDKLKVSRSMIPAVTHVDNSARVQTMCLDTNPRFYKLLQKFEGLTGCPVLINTSFNVRGEPIVCTPEDAFRCFMSTNIDCLVLENQLLMKEEQPEFLKIKFKEGETVGVD
;
A
#
# COMPACT_ATOMS: atom_id res chain seq x y z
N MET A 1 -22.30 3.35 4.73
CA MET A 1 -23.46 4.24 4.96
C MET A 1 -24.17 3.78 6.21
N THR A 2 -24.37 4.67 7.19
CA THR A 2 -25.22 4.44 8.37
C THR A 2 -26.63 4.94 8.07
N ASN A 3 -27.62 4.50 8.84
CA ASN A 3 -29.04 4.90 8.67
C ASN A 3 -29.61 5.43 9.99
N ASN A 4 -30.88 5.86 9.98
CA ASN A 4 -31.53 6.42 11.17
C ASN A 4 -31.52 5.47 12.37
N ARG A 5 -31.70 4.16 12.16
CA ARG A 5 -31.63 3.17 13.25
C ARG A 5 -30.27 3.16 13.95
N PHE A 6 -29.20 3.33 13.17
CA PHE A 6 -27.86 3.45 13.72
C PHE A 6 -27.70 4.76 14.51
N ALA A 7 -28.26 5.85 14.00
CA ALA A 7 -28.23 7.13 14.69
C ALA A 7 -29.00 7.07 16.02
N ASP A 8 -30.17 6.45 16.03
CA ASP A 8 -31.00 6.26 17.22
C ASP A 8 -30.29 5.38 18.26
N LEU A 9 -29.65 4.29 17.83
CA LEU A 9 -28.92 3.37 18.71
C LEU A 9 -27.75 4.04 19.44
N PHE A 10 -27.02 4.93 18.75
CA PHE A 10 -25.84 5.60 19.31
C PHE A 10 -26.12 7.04 19.75
N GLY A 11 -27.38 7.47 19.70
CA GLY A 11 -27.84 8.79 20.14
C GLY A 11 -27.24 9.96 19.37
N ARG A 12 -26.82 9.77 18.11
CA ARG A 12 -26.18 10.82 17.30
C ARG A 12 -26.33 10.58 15.80
N LEU A 13 -26.38 11.66 15.04
CA LEU A 13 -26.31 11.59 13.58
C LEU A 13 -24.89 11.23 13.10
N PRO A 14 -24.74 10.77 11.84
CA PRO A 14 -23.43 10.57 11.24
C PRO A 14 -22.63 11.87 11.21
N ARG A 15 -21.33 11.79 11.51
CA ARG A 15 -20.40 12.92 11.39
C ARG A 15 -20.35 13.41 9.94
N THR A 16 -20.31 14.72 9.71
CA THR A 16 -19.97 15.30 8.40
C THR A 16 -18.49 15.15 8.09
N ALA A 17 -18.02 15.37 6.86
CA ALA A 17 -16.63 15.09 6.51
C ALA A 17 -15.64 16.08 7.18
N GLU A 18 -16.11 17.29 7.47
CA GLU A 18 -15.33 18.45 7.95
C GLU A 18 -15.25 18.54 9.49
N GLU A 19 -16.15 17.88 10.21
CA GLU A 19 -16.19 17.88 11.69
C GLU A 19 -14.93 17.24 12.30
N LYS A 20 -14.54 17.65 13.51
CA LYS A 20 -13.43 17.00 14.20
C LYS A 20 -13.80 15.57 14.59
N ILE A 21 -12.85 14.64 14.49
CA ILE A 21 -13.03 13.26 14.98
C ILE A 21 -13.08 13.28 16.51
N SER A 22 -14.20 12.88 17.09
CA SER A 22 -14.39 12.82 18.55
C SER A 22 -13.95 11.47 19.14
N GLN A 23 -13.87 11.38 20.48
CA GLN A 23 -13.62 10.09 21.16
C GLN A 23 -14.69 9.05 20.83
N GLN A 24 -15.95 9.46 20.76
CA GLN A 24 -17.07 8.57 20.43
C GLN A 24 -16.94 8.00 19.01
N ASP A 25 -16.42 8.78 18.05
CA ASP A 25 -16.15 8.31 16.68
C ASP A 25 -15.08 7.21 16.68
N MET A 26 -14.01 7.42 17.45
CA MET A 26 -12.91 6.46 17.59
C MET A 26 -13.37 5.18 18.29
N ASP A 27 -14.17 5.30 19.35
CA ASP A 27 -14.72 4.17 20.09
C ASP A 27 -15.69 3.35 19.24
N LEU A 28 -16.52 4.02 18.44
CA LEU A 28 -17.43 3.36 17.51
C LEU A 28 -16.67 2.63 16.40
N ALA A 29 -15.68 3.28 15.79
CA ALA A 29 -14.84 2.67 14.76
C ALA A 29 -14.09 1.43 15.30
N ARG A 30 -13.52 1.53 16.50
CA ARG A 30 -12.88 0.41 17.19
C ARG A 30 -13.89 -0.72 17.48
N SER A 31 -15.06 -0.39 18.01
CA SER A 31 -16.09 -1.38 18.34
C SER A 31 -16.56 -2.15 17.10
N ILE A 32 -16.82 -1.46 15.99
CA ILE A 32 -17.20 -2.10 14.72
C ILE A 32 -16.10 -3.03 14.23
N GLN A 33 -14.83 -2.60 14.33
CA GLN A 33 -13.68 -3.41 13.93
C GLN A 33 -13.58 -4.68 14.80
N VAL A 34 -13.68 -4.56 16.13
CA VAL A 34 -13.66 -5.71 17.06
C VAL A 34 -14.79 -6.70 16.77
N VAL A 35 -16.02 -6.21 16.60
CA VAL A 35 -17.18 -7.07 16.28
C VAL A 35 -17.01 -7.75 14.93
N THR A 36 -16.49 -7.03 13.93
CA THR A 36 -16.20 -7.60 12.60
C THR A 36 -15.20 -8.76 12.71
N GLU A 37 -14.11 -8.56 13.46
CA GLU A 37 -13.12 -9.60 13.68
C GLU A 37 -13.70 -10.82 14.40
N GLU A 38 -14.51 -10.62 15.44
CA GLU A 38 -15.18 -11.71 16.15
C GLU A 38 -16.10 -12.52 15.24
N ILE A 39 -16.90 -11.85 14.41
CA ILE A 39 -17.81 -12.50 13.46
C ILE A 39 -17.01 -13.29 12.43
N VAL A 40 -15.97 -12.68 11.84
CA VAL A 40 -15.11 -13.34 10.86
C VAL A 40 -14.44 -14.59 11.45
N LEU A 41 -13.95 -14.52 12.70
CA LEU A 41 -13.36 -15.68 13.38
C LEU A 41 -14.40 -16.78 13.67
N LYS A 42 -15.63 -16.40 14.07
CA LYS A 42 -16.73 -17.36 14.28
C LYS A 42 -17.07 -18.08 12.97
N LEU A 43 -17.15 -17.37 11.86
CA LEU A 43 -17.36 -17.94 10.53
C LEU A 43 -16.21 -18.87 10.13
N ALA A 44 -14.97 -18.43 10.30
CA ALA A 44 -13.77 -19.21 10.00
C ALA A 44 -13.75 -20.55 10.78
N ARG A 45 -14.01 -20.51 12.09
CA ARG A 45 -14.08 -21.72 12.93
C ARG A 45 -15.25 -22.64 12.55
N THR A 46 -16.39 -22.05 12.17
CA THR A 46 -17.57 -22.81 11.73
C THR A 46 -17.27 -23.56 10.44
N VAL A 47 -16.71 -22.87 9.43
CA VAL A 47 -16.30 -23.50 8.16
C VAL A 47 -15.24 -24.59 8.38
N ARG A 48 -14.25 -24.35 9.23
CA ARG A 48 -13.22 -25.36 9.59
C ARG A 48 -13.86 -26.61 10.19
N ARG A 49 -14.80 -26.43 11.13
CA ARG A 49 -15.51 -27.54 11.79
C ARG A 49 -16.40 -28.32 10.84
N GLU A 50 -17.13 -27.63 9.96
CA GLU A 50 -18.11 -28.26 9.07
C GLU A 50 -17.48 -28.91 7.85
N GLN A 51 -16.40 -28.34 7.30
CA GLN A 51 -15.79 -28.81 6.06
C GLN A 51 -14.51 -29.62 6.28
N GLY A 52 -13.86 -29.52 7.44
CA GLY A 52 -12.58 -30.18 7.72
C GLY A 52 -11.39 -29.70 6.87
N MET A 53 -11.60 -28.71 6.00
CA MET A 53 -10.59 -28.22 5.05
C MET A 53 -9.42 -27.58 5.77
N ARG A 54 -8.20 -27.92 5.35
CA ARG A 54 -6.93 -27.44 5.92
C ARG A 54 -6.62 -25.99 5.54
N ASN A 55 -7.12 -25.55 4.39
CA ASN A 55 -6.83 -24.23 3.82
C ASN A 55 -8.10 -23.40 3.67
N LEU A 56 -7.98 -22.09 3.84
CA LEU A 56 -9.05 -21.12 3.65
C LEU A 56 -8.74 -20.20 2.48
N CYS A 57 -9.67 -20.09 1.53
CA CYS A 57 -9.63 -19.07 0.48
C CYS A 57 -10.67 -17.97 0.80
N MET A 58 -10.27 -16.72 0.72
CA MET A 58 -11.11 -15.57 1.05
C MET A 58 -11.24 -14.59 -0.13
N ALA A 59 -12.48 -14.15 -0.35
CA ALA A 59 -12.85 -13.08 -1.27
C ALA A 59 -14.07 -12.32 -0.68
N GLY A 60 -14.55 -11.30 -1.39
CA GLY A 60 -15.57 -10.35 -0.91
C GLY A 60 -14.93 -9.13 -0.25
N GLY A 61 -15.62 -7.99 -0.26
CA GLY A 61 -15.07 -6.71 0.21
C GLY A 61 -14.54 -6.73 1.66
N VAL A 62 -15.15 -7.54 2.54
CA VAL A 62 -14.68 -7.72 3.93
C VAL A 62 -13.31 -8.39 4.00
N ALA A 63 -12.95 -9.23 3.02
CA ALA A 63 -11.64 -9.87 2.96
C ALA A 63 -10.49 -8.89 2.65
N LEU A 64 -10.78 -7.62 2.32
CA LEU A 64 -9.77 -6.56 2.27
C LEU A 64 -9.43 -5.98 3.67
N ASN A 65 -10.13 -6.43 4.73
CA ASN A 65 -9.84 -6.06 6.10
C ASN A 65 -8.62 -6.84 6.63
N CYS A 66 -7.44 -6.27 6.40
CA CYS A 66 -6.16 -6.86 6.78
C CYS A 66 -5.99 -7.14 8.29
N VAL A 67 -6.72 -6.44 9.15
CA VAL A 67 -6.69 -6.65 10.60
C VAL A 67 -7.42 -7.95 10.95
N ALA A 68 -8.62 -8.17 10.38
CA ALA A 68 -9.35 -9.42 10.53
C ALA A 68 -8.59 -10.60 9.92
N ASN A 69 -7.98 -10.41 8.74
CA ASN A 69 -7.15 -11.44 8.11
C ASN A 69 -5.94 -11.83 8.97
N GLY A 70 -5.24 -10.84 9.52
CA GLY A 70 -4.11 -11.08 10.44
C GLY A 70 -4.52 -11.90 11.67
N ARG A 71 -5.73 -11.66 12.21
CA ARG A 71 -6.28 -12.48 13.31
C ARG A 71 -6.54 -13.92 12.92
N ILE A 72 -7.11 -14.17 11.73
CA ILE A 72 -7.33 -15.55 11.25
C ILE A 72 -6.01 -16.32 11.17
N VAL A 73 -4.98 -15.70 10.57
CA VAL A 73 -3.65 -16.30 10.42
C VAL A 73 -3.03 -16.57 11.81
N LYS A 74 -3.08 -15.60 12.72
CA LYS A 74 -2.52 -15.74 14.08
C LYS A 74 -3.19 -16.85 14.90
N GLU A 75 -4.50 -17.03 14.75
CA GLU A 75 -5.27 -18.06 15.46
C GLU A 75 -4.99 -19.48 14.92
N LYS A 76 -4.29 -19.61 13.78
CA LYS A 76 -3.93 -20.90 13.16
C LYS A 76 -5.12 -21.85 13.02
N ILE A 77 -6.30 -21.29 12.68
CA ILE A 77 -7.53 -22.06 12.44
C ILE A 77 -7.34 -22.98 11.22
N PHE A 78 -6.58 -22.48 10.24
CA PHE A 78 -6.22 -23.15 9.00
C PHE A 78 -4.69 -23.21 8.87
N ASP A 79 -4.21 -24.21 8.14
CA ASP A 79 -2.80 -24.42 7.84
C ASP A 79 -2.30 -23.38 6.82
N GLY A 80 -3.19 -22.95 5.92
CA GLY A 80 -2.91 -21.92 4.92
C GLY A 80 -4.12 -21.02 4.68
N VAL A 81 -3.86 -19.73 4.46
CA VAL A 81 -4.89 -18.74 4.14
C VAL A 81 -4.48 -18.01 2.86
N TRP A 82 -5.33 -18.07 1.85
CA TRP A 82 -5.15 -17.31 0.61
C TRP A 82 -6.27 -16.28 0.46
N ILE A 83 -5.89 -15.03 0.18
CA ILE A 83 -6.83 -13.92 0.07
C ILE A 83 -6.61 -13.26 -1.29
N GLN A 84 -7.68 -13.11 -2.05
CA GLN A 84 -7.62 -12.50 -3.38
C GLN A 84 -7.22 -11.00 -3.28
N PRO A 85 -6.12 -10.52 -3.87
CA PRO A 85 -5.74 -9.09 -3.89
C PRO A 85 -6.84 -8.12 -4.33
N ALA A 86 -7.66 -8.53 -5.31
CA ALA A 86 -8.83 -7.79 -5.74
C ALA A 86 -10.13 -8.35 -5.13
N ALA A 87 -10.14 -8.65 -3.83
CA ALA A 87 -11.24 -9.38 -3.18
C ALA A 87 -12.62 -8.69 -3.26
N GLY A 88 -12.68 -7.37 -3.45
CA GLY A 88 -13.95 -6.67 -3.66
C GLY A 88 -14.59 -6.98 -5.02
N ASP A 89 -15.60 -6.19 -5.40
CA ASP A 89 -16.38 -6.43 -6.62
C ASP A 89 -15.54 -6.39 -7.90
N ALA A 90 -14.40 -5.68 -7.90
CA ALA A 90 -13.43 -5.69 -8.99
C ALA A 90 -12.97 -7.12 -9.34
N GLY A 91 -12.84 -8.01 -8.35
CA GLY A 91 -12.48 -9.42 -8.49
C GLY A 91 -13.52 -10.29 -9.20
N GLY A 92 -14.77 -9.81 -9.29
CA GLY A 92 -15.88 -10.57 -9.84
C GLY A 92 -15.69 -10.96 -11.30
N ALA A 93 -15.08 -10.08 -12.11
CA ALA A 93 -14.80 -10.37 -13.52
C ALA A 93 -13.86 -11.57 -13.69
N LEU A 94 -12.79 -11.64 -12.88
CA LEU A 94 -11.89 -12.79 -12.85
C LEU A 94 -12.62 -14.05 -12.37
N GLY A 95 -13.41 -13.94 -11.29
CA GLY A 95 -14.20 -15.05 -10.78
C GLY A 95 -15.14 -15.64 -11.84
N ALA A 96 -15.88 -14.78 -12.56
CA ALA A 96 -16.78 -15.20 -13.63
C ALA A 96 -16.05 -15.93 -14.76
N ALA A 97 -14.91 -15.40 -15.21
CA ALA A 97 -14.08 -16.05 -16.23
C ALA A 97 -13.59 -17.43 -15.78
N LEU A 98 -13.12 -17.56 -14.53
CA LEU A 98 -12.65 -18.83 -13.97
C LEU A 98 -13.80 -19.84 -13.81
N THR A 99 -15.00 -19.41 -13.42
CA THR A 99 -16.18 -20.27 -13.35
C THR A 99 -16.57 -20.79 -14.73
N VAL A 100 -16.58 -19.95 -15.77
CA VAL A 100 -16.84 -20.42 -17.14
C VAL A 100 -15.76 -21.43 -17.57
N TRP A 101 -14.48 -21.11 -17.33
CA TRP A 101 -13.37 -21.94 -17.78
C TRP A 101 -13.33 -23.33 -17.11
N TYR A 102 -13.48 -23.39 -15.79
CA TYR A 102 -13.35 -24.64 -15.03
C TYR A 102 -14.69 -25.35 -14.82
N ASP A 103 -15.76 -24.62 -14.48
CA ASP A 103 -17.02 -25.24 -14.08
C ASP A 103 -17.92 -25.52 -15.28
N TYR A 104 -17.97 -24.61 -16.26
CA TYR A 104 -18.81 -24.76 -17.45
C TYR A 104 -18.10 -25.56 -18.56
N LEU A 105 -16.88 -25.15 -18.94
CA LEU A 105 -16.12 -25.78 -20.02
C LEU A 105 -15.35 -27.03 -19.58
N LYS A 106 -15.32 -27.34 -18.28
CA LYS A 106 -14.67 -28.54 -17.71
C LYS A 106 -13.18 -28.68 -18.04
N ASN A 107 -12.47 -27.57 -18.28
CA ASN A 107 -11.02 -27.60 -18.44
C ASN A 107 -10.33 -28.05 -17.15
N GLU A 108 -9.16 -28.67 -17.28
CA GLU A 108 -8.39 -29.15 -16.14
C GLU A 108 -7.83 -27.99 -15.32
N ARG A 109 -7.95 -28.08 -13.98
CA ARG A 109 -7.32 -27.16 -13.05
C ARG A 109 -5.96 -27.72 -12.61
N LEU A 110 -4.89 -27.12 -13.12
CA LEU A 110 -3.54 -27.46 -12.71
C LEU A 110 -3.11 -26.58 -11.53
N PRO A 111 -2.84 -27.14 -10.34
CA PRO A 111 -2.32 -26.38 -9.23
C PRO A 111 -0.88 -25.92 -9.54
N MET A 112 -0.67 -24.61 -9.58
CA MET A 112 0.67 -24.04 -9.65
C MET A 112 1.29 -23.98 -8.24
N GLN A 113 2.60 -24.22 -8.13
CA GLN A 113 3.31 -24.16 -6.84
C GLN A 113 3.54 -22.72 -6.35
N THR A 114 3.58 -21.74 -7.25
CA THR A 114 3.86 -20.33 -6.94
C THR A 114 2.63 -19.44 -7.14
N ASP A 115 2.76 -18.18 -6.74
CA ASP A 115 1.74 -17.15 -6.87
C ASP A 115 1.24 -16.98 -8.32
N SER A 116 0.08 -17.57 -8.61
CA SER A 116 -0.52 -17.56 -9.96
C SER A 116 -1.08 -16.20 -10.37
N MET A 117 -1.25 -15.29 -9.42
CA MET A 117 -1.65 -13.92 -9.69
C MET A 117 -0.45 -13.04 -10.11
N LYS A 118 0.77 -13.58 -10.11
CA LYS A 118 2.01 -12.91 -10.56
C LYS A 118 2.21 -11.55 -9.88
N GLY A 119 2.12 -11.48 -8.56
CA GLY A 119 2.18 -10.23 -7.80
C GLY A 119 1.04 -9.26 -8.08
N ALA A 120 -0.02 -9.72 -8.74
CA ALA A 120 -1.12 -8.94 -9.29
C ALA A 120 -0.70 -7.94 -10.39
N TYR A 121 0.48 -8.07 -11.00
CA TYR A 121 0.94 -7.20 -12.09
C TYR A 121 0.29 -7.57 -13.44
N LEU A 122 -1.03 -7.35 -13.53
CA LEU A 122 -1.90 -7.80 -14.62
C LEU A 122 -2.42 -6.64 -15.49
N GLY A 123 -2.12 -5.39 -15.13
CA GLY A 123 -2.51 -4.20 -15.88
C GLY A 123 -1.55 -3.86 -17.04
N PRO A 124 -1.69 -2.65 -17.62
CA PRO A 124 -0.81 -2.17 -18.69
C PRO A 124 0.60 -1.83 -18.19
N SER A 125 1.55 -1.84 -19.11
CA SER A 125 2.92 -1.32 -18.98
C SER A 125 3.21 -0.39 -20.15
N PHE A 126 4.18 0.51 -19.99
CA PHE A 126 4.54 1.50 -20.99
C PHE A 126 6.04 1.41 -21.27
N SER A 127 6.43 1.53 -22.53
CA SER A 127 7.83 1.47 -22.93
C SER A 127 8.55 2.79 -22.64
N ASN A 128 9.89 2.75 -22.57
CA ASN A 128 10.70 3.96 -22.43
C ASN A 128 10.48 4.92 -23.61
N GLU A 129 10.22 4.40 -24.81
CA GLU A 129 9.93 5.20 -26.00
C GLU A 129 8.61 5.96 -25.86
N GLU A 130 7.53 5.29 -25.43
CA GLU A 130 6.22 5.93 -25.19
C GLU A 130 6.33 7.03 -24.12
N ILE A 131 7.07 6.74 -23.04
CA ILE A 131 7.30 7.71 -21.96
C ILE A 131 8.11 8.90 -22.47
N CYS A 132 9.20 8.68 -23.19
CA CYS A 132 10.02 9.76 -23.73
C CYS A 132 9.23 10.63 -24.72
N GLN A 133 8.42 10.02 -25.59
CA GLN A 133 7.55 10.76 -26.52
C GLN A 133 6.61 11.70 -25.75
N TYR A 134 5.94 11.20 -24.73
CA TYR A 134 5.06 12.01 -23.89
C TYR A 134 5.83 13.13 -23.17
N LEU A 135 6.93 12.80 -22.48
CA LEU A 135 7.73 13.78 -21.72
C LEU A 135 8.28 14.90 -22.61
N ASN A 136 8.74 14.57 -23.81
CA ASN A 136 9.19 15.55 -24.80
C ASN A 136 8.04 16.43 -25.30
N SER A 137 6.85 15.86 -25.52
CA SER A 137 5.67 16.61 -25.97
C SER A 137 5.21 17.67 -24.96
N VAL A 138 5.41 17.42 -23.66
CA VAL A 138 5.07 18.37 -22.59
C VAL A 138 6.25 19.26 -22.18
N GLY A 139 7.44 19.05 -22.74
CA GLY A 139 8.65 19.81 -22.41
C GLY A 139 9.19 19.53 -21.00
N ALA A 140 8.95 18.34 -20.45
CA ALA A 140 9.46 17.94 -19.14
C ALA A 140 10.97 17.71 -19.16
N LYS A 141 11.66 18.01 -18.05
CA LYS A 141 13.08 17.68 -17.90
C LYS A 141 13.24 16.35 -17.19
N TYR A 142 14.06 15.47 -17.75
CA TYR A 142 14.33 14.16 -17.17
C TYR A 142 15.77 13.74 -17.43
N ARG A 143 16.26 12.82 -16.61
CA ARG A 143 17.57 12.18 -16.74
C ARG A 143 17.36 10.69 -17.01
N CYS A 144 18.22 10.10 -17.82
CA CYS A 144 18.24 8.67 -18.09
C CYS A 144 19.59 8.09 -17.68
N PHE A 145 19.58 6.89 -17.13
CA PHE A 145 20.78 6.15 -16.73
C PHE A 145 20.64 4.69 -17.17
N GLU A 146 21.76 3.98 -17.25
CA GLU A 146 21.75 2.52 -17.29
C GLU A 146 21.15 1.96 -16.00
N GLU A 147 20.50 0.79 -16.08
CA GLU A 147 19.64 0.26 -15.02
C GLU A 147 20.30 0.17 -13.64
N GLU A 148 21.51 -0.37 -13.55
CA GLU A 148 22.19 -0.52 -12.24
C GLU A 148 22.55 0.84 -11.63
N ILE A 149 23.05 1.76 -12.46
CA ILE A 149 23.35 3.14 -12.05
C ILE A 149 22.05 3.86 -11.65
N PHE A 150 20.96 3.62 -12.38
CA PHE A 150 19.64 4.19 -12.09
C PHE A 150 19.16 3.81 -10.69
N LEU A 151 19.20 2.51 -10.36
CA LEU A 151 18.76 2.03 -9.05
C LEU A 151 19.65 2.54 -7.91
N ASP A 152 20.96 2.66 -8.13
CA ASP A 152 21.88 3.27 -7.16
C ASP A 152 21.50 4.74 -6.86
N HIS A 153 21.17 5.52 -7.89
CA HIS A 153 20.72 6.92 -7.72
C HIS A 153 19.38 7.01 -6.99
N VAL A 154 18.40 6.18 -7.35
CA VAL A 154 17.09 6.17 -6.68
C VAL A 154 17.23 5.74 -5.22
N ALA A 155 18.08 4.75 -4.93
CA ALA A 155 18.37 4.34 -3.55
C ALA A 155 19.02 5.47 -2.73
N ALA A 156 19.96 6.21 -3.33
CA ALA A 156 20.58 7.37 -2.68
C ALA A 156 19.53 8.47 -2.37
N LEU A 157 18.62 8.76 -3.30
CA LEU A 157 17.53 9.72 -3.07
C LEU A 157 16.60 9.28 -1.92
N LEU A 158 16.33 7.99 -1.79
CA LEU A 158 15.57 7.46 -0.64
C LEU A 158 16.32 7.67 0.68
N VAL A 159 17.64 7.47 0.70
CA VAL A 159 18.49 7.73 1.88
C VAL A 159 18.48 9.21 2.27
N GLU A 160 18.39 10.10 1.28
CA GLU A 160 18.21 11.55 1.48
C GLU A 160 16.78 11.94 1.90
N GLU A 161 15.93 10.96 2.23
CA GLU A 161 14.54 11.14 2.64
C GLU A 161 13.69 11.85 1.57
N LYS A 162 14.05 11.72 0.28
CA LYS A 162 13.20 12.20 -0.84
C LYS A 162 11.99 11.30 -1.00
N ILE A 163 10.85 11.90 -1.33
CA ILE A 163 9.64 11.19 -1.68
C ILE A 163 9.63 10.91 -3.17
N ILE A 164 9.55 9.63 -3.53
CA ILE A 164 9.65 9.19 -4.92
C ILE A 164 8.31 8.61 -5.37
N ALA A 165 7.74 9.19 -6.41
CA ALA A 165 6.72 8.55 -7.23
C ALA A 165 7.39 7.50 -8.12
N TRP A 166 7.07 6.23 -7.90
CA TRP A 166 7.61 5.08 -8.60
C TRP A 166 6.57 4.51 -9.58
N PHE A 167 6.89 4.59 -10.86
CA PHE A 167 6.12 4.01 -11.95
C PHE A 167 7.03 3.08 -12.77
N SER A 168 6.84 1.77 -12.64
CA SER A 168 7.58 0.81 -13.45
C SER A 168 6.82 -0.51 -13.62
N GLY A 169 6.96 -1.11 -14.79
CA GLY A 169 6.37 -2.38 -15.16
C GLY A 169 4.84 -2.32 -15.28
N ARG A 170 4.26 -3.52 -15.24
CA ARG A 170 2.81 -3.70 -15.34
C ARG A 170 2.12 -3.23 -14.07
N MET A 171 1.04 -2.48 -14.24
CA MET A 171 0.21 -2.01 -13.13
C MET A 171 -0.41 -3.17 -12.33
N GLU A 172 -0.51 -2.97 -11.01
CA GLU A 172 -1.16 -3.88 -10.08
C GLU A 172 -2.68 -3.93 -10.27
N TYR A 173 -3.25 -5.12 -10.09
CA TYR A 173 -4.69 -5.34 -10.07
C TYR A 173 -5.20 -5.37 -8.61
N GLY A 174 -6.12 -4.45 -8.31
CA GLY A 174 -6.73 -4.32 -7.00
C GLY A 174 -6.52 -2.94 -6.39
N PRO A 175 -6.96 -2.73 -5.13
CA PRO A 175 -7.00 -1.41 -4.51
C PRO A 175 -5.67 -0.98 -3.88
N ARG A 176 -4.60 -1.77 -3.99
CA ARG A 176 -3.31 -1.54 -3.34
C ARG A 176 -2.23 -1.39 -4.39
N ALA A 177 -1.38 -0.38 -4.24
CA ALA A 177 -0.10 -0.36 -4.93
C ALA A 177 0.87 -1.31 -4.23
N LEU A 178 1.59 -2.08 -5.02
CA LEU A 178 2.48 -3.17 -4.63
C LEU A 178 3.88 -2.99 -5.23
N GLY A 179 4.23 -1.79 -5.68
CA GLY A 179 5.58 -1.46 -6.17
C GLY A 179 5.70 -1.26 -7.68
N ALA A 180 4.58 -1.15 -8.40
CA ALA A 180 4.55 -0.74 -9.81
C ALA A 180 3.94 0.65 -10.01
N ARG A 181 2.95 1.05 -9.20
CA ARG A 181 2.35 2.41 -9.19
C ARG A 181 2.32 2.95 -7.77
N SER A 182 3.50 3.24 -7.23
CA SER A 182 3.70 3.50 -5.80
C SER A 182 4.26 4.88 -5.53
N ILE A 183 3.94 5.46 -4.37
CA ILE A 183 4.77 6.50 -3.75
C ILE A 183 5.58 5.80 -2.66
N ILE A 184 6.90 5.94 -2.72
CA ILE A 184 7.85 5.29 -1.82
C ILE A 184 8.69 6.32 -1.07
N GLY A 185 9.23 5.90 0.08
CA GLY A 185 10.09 6.75 0.91
C GLY A 185 10.72 5.96 2.05
N ASP A 186 11.63 6.61 2.76
CA ASP A 186 12.37 5.99 3.86
C ASP A 186 11.48 5.71 5.08
N ALA A 187 11.37 4.43 5.45
CA ALA A 187 10.58 4.00 6.60
C ALA A 187 11.20 4.39 7.96
N ARG A 188 12.51 4.65 8.00
CA ARG A 188 13.27 5.03 9.20
C ARG A 188 13.04 6.48 9.61
N SER A 189 12.61 7.31 8.66
CA SER A 189 12.41 8.74 8.86
C SER A 189 11.27 9.03 9.84
N GLN A 190 11.53 9.87 10.84
CA GLN A 190 10.52 10.30 11.81
C GLN A 190 9.51 11.29 11.23
N LYS A 191 9.86 11.99 10.14
CA LYS A 191 9.01 13.03 9.53
C LYS A 191 8.25 12.54 8.29
N MET A 192 8.70 11.45 7.65
CA MET A 192 8.18 11.02 6.34
C MET A 192 6.68 10.74 6.34
N GLN A 193 6.15 10.12 7.39
CA GLN A 193 4.70 9.89 7.51
C GLN A 193 3.90 11.20 7.45
N SER A 194 4.31 12.19 8.24
CA SER A 194 3.65 13.50 8.27
C SER A 194 3.82 14.24 6.95
N MET A 195 5.02 14.22 6.36
CA MET A 195 5.29 14.86 5.08
C MET A 195 4.43 14.27 3.97
N MET A 196 4.41 12.95 3.79
CA MET A 196 3.62 12.31 2.73
C MET A 196 2.11 12.54 2.90
N ASN A 197 1.59 12.48 4.13
CA ASN A 197 0.15 12.69 4.36
C ASN A 197 -0.29 14.13 4.05
N LEU A 198 0.48 15.13 4.48
CA LEU A 198 0.14 16.54 4.29
C LEU A 198 0.46 17.03 2.88
N LYS A 199 1.65 16.73 2.38
CA LYS A 199 2.20 17.30 1.15
C LYS A 199 1.72 16.61 -0.13
N ILE A 200 1.26 15.37 -0.03
CA ILE A 200 0.91 14.55 -1.21
C ILE A 200 -0.52 14.03 -1.11
N LYS A 201 -0.88 13.44 0.03
CA LYS A 201 -2.20 12.82 0.19
C LYS A 201 -3.29 13.80 0.58
N PHE A 202 -2.94 15.03 0.95
CA PHE A 202 -3.87 16.07 1.40
C PHE A 202 -4.90 15.52 2.40
N ARG A 203 -4.40 14.73 3.35
CA ARG A 203 -5.22 14.04 4.36
C ARG A 203 -4.58 14.15 5.73
N GLU A 204 -5.25 13.59 6.72
CA GLU A 204 -4.81 13.69 8.10
C GLU A 204 -3.39 13.15 8.27
N SER A 205 -2.53 13.91 8.97
CA SER A 205 -1.08 13.66 9.06
C SER A 205 -0.71 12.30 9.65
N PHE A 206 -1.65 11.68 10.37
CA PHE A 206 -1.43 10.48 11.15
C PHE A 206 -1.79 9.17 10.45
N ARG A 207 -2.30 9.21 9.20
CA ARG A 207 -2.69 7.97 8.54
C ARG A 207 -1.44 7.10 8.29
N PRO A 208 -1.42 5.86 8.80
CA PRO A 208 -0.26 5.00 8.67
C PRO A 208 -0.05 4.58 7.21
N PHE A 209 1.21 4.39 6.84
CA PHE A 209 1.58 3.79 5.56
C PHE A 209 1.97 2.31 5.74
N ALA A 210 1.97 1.58 4.64
CA ALA A 210 2.34 0.17 4.65
C ALA A 210 3.85 0.02 4.41
N PRO A 211 4.54 -0.87 5.14
CA PRO A 211 5.90 -1.26 4.78
C PRO A 211 5.90 -2.25 3.62
N VAL A 212 6.92 -2.12 2.78
CA VAL A 212 7.38 -3.19 1.90
C VAL A 212 8.75 -3.67 2.36
N VAL A 213 8.92 -4.99 2.48
CA VAL A 213 10.13 -5.63 3.02
C VAL A 213 10.58 -6.78 2.13
N LEU A 214 11.89 -7.02 2.02
CA LEU A 214 12.42 -8.21 1.36
C LEU A 214 11.87 -9.48 2.05
N GLN A 215 11.37 -10.43 1.26
CA GLN A 215 10.68 -11.60 1.81
C GLN A 215 11.56 -12.42 2.76
N ASP A 216 12.84 -12.61 2.44
CA ASP A 216 13.82 -13.34 3.26
C ASP A 216 14.17 -12.60 4.57
N LYS A 217 13.92 -11.28 4.64
CA LYS A 217 14.10 -10.46 5.85
C LYS A 217 12.82 -10.24 6.65
N CYS A 218 11.66 -10.64 6.13
CA CYS A 218 10.37 -10.32 6.72
C CYS A 218 10.25 -10.77 8.17
N GLN A 219 10.59 -12.03 8.47
CA GLN A 219 10.51 -12.59 9.84
C GLN A 219 11.44 -11.88 10.84
N ALA A 220 12.57 -11.32 10.36
CA ALA A 220 13.51 -10.59 11.22
C ALA A 220 12.99 -9.19 11.60
N TRP A 221 12.00 -8.65 10.87
CA TRP A 221 11.45 -7.31 11.08
C TRP A 221 10.00 -7.32 11.57
N PHE A 222 9.23 -8.35 11.22
CA PHE A 222 7.82 -8.49 11.56
C PHE A 222 7.53 -9.89 12.11
N ASP A 223 6.64 -9.97 13.11
CA ASP A 223 6.06 -11.22 13.64
C ASP A 223 5.07 -11.79 12.63
N LEU A 224 5.61 -12.30 11.52
CA LEU A 224 4.88 -12.85 10.39
C LEU A 224 5.65 -14.02 9.78
N ASN A 225 5.09 -15.22 9.91
CA ASN A 225 5.76 -16.46 9.47
C ASN A 225 5.51 -16.79 7.99
N GLU A 226 4.50 -16.16 7.37
CA GLU A 226 4.07 -16.43 6.00
C GLU A 226 4.26 -15.19 5.11
N PRO A 227 4.47 -15.35 3.79
CA PRO A 227 4.51 -14.21 2.88
C PRO A 227 3.19 -13.42 2.88
N SER A 228 3.30 -12.09 2.72
CA SER A 228 2.17 -11.18 2.53
C SER A 228 2.41 -10.31 1.28
N PRO A 229 2.40 -10.88 0.07
CA PRO A 229 2.75 -10.14 -1.15
C PRO A 229 1.76 -9.02 -1.49
N TYR A 230 0.55 -9.05 -0.93
CA TYR A 230 -0.59 -8.21 -1.32
C TYR A 230 -0.99 -7.11 -0.33
N MET A 231 -0.20 -6.88 0.73
CA MET A 231 -0.58 -5.97 1.83
C MET A 231 -1.95 -6.30 2.48
N LEU A 232 -2.25 -7.59 2.60
CA LEU A 232 -3.52 -8.10 3.13
C LEU A 232 -3.43 -8.66 4.55
N LEU A 233 -2.22 -8.66 5.13
CA LEU A 233 -1.98 -9.09 6.50
C LEU A 233 -1.38 -7.95 7.32
N VAL A 234 -1.73 -7.92 8.61
CA VAL A 234 -1.12 -7.07 9.62
C VAL A 234 -0.26 -7.94 10.52
N ALA A 235 0.94 -7.46 10.84
CA ALA A 235 1.88 -8.11 11.74
C ALA A 235 2.44 -7.09 12.74
N ARG A 236 2.92 -7.56 13.89
CA ARG A 236 3.66 -6.70 14.82
C ARG A 236 5.08 -6.51 14.32
N VAL A 237 5.64 -5.33 14.53
CA VAL A 237 7.09 -5.13 14.39
C VAL A 237 7.80 -5.96 15.46
N GLN A 238 8.90 -6.62 15.10
CA GLN A 238 9.67 -7.44 16.04
C GLN A 238 10.21 -6.59 17.20
N GLU A 239 10.25 -7.19 18.39
CA GLU A 239 10.62 -6.51 19.64
C GLU A 239 12.00 -5.83 19.54
N THR A 240 12.94 -6.46 18.85
CA THR A 240 14.31 -5.95 18.65
C THR A 240 14.38 -4.63 17.90
N HIS A 241 13.32 -4.23 17.20
CA HIS A 241 13.24 -2.98 16.46
C HIS A 241 12.34 -1.93 17.14
N LEU A 242 11.76 -2.24 18.30
CA LEU A 242 10.93 -1.32 19.06
C LEU A 242 11.77 -0.38 19.94
N LEU A 243 11.24 0.83 20.17
CA LEU A 243 11.81 1.83 21.07
C LEU A 243 11.01 1.85 22.38
N HIS A 244 11.65 1.53 23.49
CA HIS A 244 10.97 1.39 24.79
C HIS A 244 10.78 2.69 25.56
N ASP A 245 11.52 3.75 25.21
CA ASP A 245 11.38 5.05 25.84
C ASP A 245 10.24 5.84 25.19
N GLN A 246 9.04 5.71 25.77
CA GLN A 246 7.81 6.30 25.25
C GLN A 246 7.26 7.33 26.25
N PRO A 247 7.05 8.60 25.85
CA PRO A 247 6.36 9.58 26.68
C PRO A 247 5.01 9.07 27.19
N GLN A 248 4.82 9.17 28.51
CA GLN A 248 3.58 8.81 29.20
C GLN A 248 2.57 9.97 29.15
N GLY A 249 1.28 9.66 29.36
CA GLY A 249 0.22 10.68 29.46
C GLY A 249 -0.27 11.26 28.12
N LEU A 250 0.16 10.72 26.98
CA LEU A 250 -0.35 11.14 25.67
C LEU A 250 -1.74 10.54 25.40
N GLU A 251 -2.64 11.35 24.85
CA GLU A 251 -4.01 10.97 24.52
C GLU A 251 -4.34 11.19 23.04
N GLY A 252 -5.37 10.49 22.55
CA GLY A 252 -5.89 10.65 21.19
C GLY A 252 -4.80 10.64 20.09
N PHE A 253 -4.84 11.66 19.23
CA PHE A 253 -3.92 11.79 18.10
C PHE A 253 -2.49 12.15 18.51
N ASP A 254 -2.23 12.62 19.73
CA ASP A 254 -0.87 12.94 20.16
C ASP A 254 0.01 11.70 20.31
N LYS A 255 -0.60 10.53 20.54
CA LYS A 255 0.10 9.25 20.48
C LYS A 255 0.82 9.06 19.15
N LEU A 256 0.27 9.55 18.03
CA LEU A 256 0.84 9.29 16.70
C LEU A 256 2.16 10.04 16.45
N LYS A 257 2.50 11.04 17.26
CA LYS A 257 3.73 11.83 17.14
C LYS A 257 4.97 11.12 17.71
N VAL A 258 4.78 9.97 18.37
CA VAL A 258 5.87 9.27 19.06
C VAL A 258 6.54 8.24 18.16
N SER A 259 7.87 8.29 18.09
CA SER A 259 8.67 7.26 17.44
C SER A 259 8.68 5.99 18.29
N ARG A 260 8.19 4.88 17.73
CA ARG A 260 8.01 3.59 18.45
C ARG A 260 8.93 2.47 17.99
N SER A 261 9.66 2.69 16.92
CA SER A 261 10.52 1.67 16.32
C SER A 261 11.62 2.32 15.50
N MET A 262 12.53 1.49 14.99
CA MET A 262 13.52 1.87 13.98
C MET A 262 12.90 2.24 12.62
N ILE A 263 11.61 1.92 12.41
CA ILE A 263 10.83 2.22 11.20
C ILE A 263 9.53 2.96 11.55
N PRO A 264 9.63 4.16 12.15
CA PRO A 264 8.49 4.84 12.75
C PRO A 264 7.43 5.27 11.72
N ALA A 265 7.81 5.49 10.45
CA ALA A 265 6.88 5.99 9.44
C ALA A 265 5.76 4.98 9.08
N VAL A 266 6.00 3.70 9.34
CA VAL A 266 5.12 2.57 9.01
C VAL A 266 4.61 1.81 10.23
N THR A 267 5.03 2.22 11.43
CA THR A 267 4.68 1.54 12.69
C THR A 267 3.48 2.22 13.35
N HIS A 268 2.44 1.46 13.65
CA HIS A 268 1.22 1.95 14.29
C HIS A 268 1.40 2.12 15.82
N VAL A 269 0.44 2.78 16.46
CA VAL A 269 0.42 3.01 17.93
C VAL A 269 0.47 1.71 18.74
N ASP A 270 -0.10 0.64 18.19
CA ASP A 270 -0.11 -0.70 18.79
C ASP A 270 1.08 -1.58 18.37
N ASN A 271 2.09 -0.97 17.73
CA ASN A 271 3.29 -1.59 17.17
C ASN A 271 3.03 -2.54 15.99
N SER A 272 1.84 -2.48 15.39
CA SER A 272 1.52 -3.24 14.19
C SER A 272 1.92 -2.50 12.91
N ALA A 273 1.98 -3.23 11.79
CA ALA A 273 2.13 -2.70 10.45
C ALA A 273 1.46 -3.64 9.43
N ARG A 274 0.99 -3.07 8.32
CA ARG A 274 0.35 -3.84 7.22
C ARG A 274 1.37 -4.20 6.15
N VAL A 275 1.91 -5.40 6.23
CA VAL A 275 3.16 -5.77 5.55
C VAL A 275 2.94 -6.19 4.10
N GLN A 276 3.79 -5.68 3.20
CA GLN A 276 4.05 -6.26 1.89
C GLN A 276 5.38 -7.01 1.89
N THR A 277 5.39 -8.29 1.51
CA THR A 277 6.64 -9.02 1.24
C THR A 277 6.99 -8.91 -0.24
N MET A 278 8.22 -8.53 -0.54
CA MET A 278 8.75 -8.39 -1.89
C MET A 278 9.64 -9.57 -2.26
N CYS A 279 9.38 -10.18 -3.42
CA CYS A 279 10.10 -11.33 -3.92
C CYS A 279 10.69 -11.01 -5.30
N LEU A 280 11.87 -11.59 -5.60
CA LEU A 280 12.56 -11.40 -6.87
C LEU A 280 11.70 -11.87 -8.06
N ASP A 281 10.95 -12.96 -7.89
CA ASP A 281 10.18 -13.60 -8.96
C ASP A 281 8.97 -12.78 -9.42
N THR A 282 8.45 -11.89 -8.57
CA THR A 282 7.23 -11.11 -8.87
C THR A 282 7.54 -9.72 -9.39
N ASN A 283 8.50 -9.01 -8.78
CA ASN A 283 8.92 -7.68 -9.22
C ASN A 283 10.43 -7.49 -9.03
N PRO A 284 11.25 -7.98 -9.97
CA PRO A 284 12.69 -8.02 -9.81
C PRO A 284 13.32 -6.63 -9.72
N ARG A 285 12.76 -5.63 -10.41
CA ARG A 285 13.28 -4.26 -10.41
C ARG A 285 13.06 -3.58 -9.06
N PHE A 286 11.85 -3.67 -8.51
CA PHE A 286 11.56 -3.13 -7.19
C PHE A 286 12.29 -3.89 -6.08
N TYR A 287 12.44 -5.21 -6.21
CA TYR A 287 13.28 -6.02 -5.32
C TYR A 287 14.73 -5.53 -5.30
N LYS A 288 15.34 -5.31 -6.47
CA LYS A 288 16.71 -4.77 -6.56
C LYS A 288 16.84 -3.40 -5.92
N LEU A 289 15.88 -2.49 -6.16
CA LEU A 289 15.87 -1.18 -5.49
C LEU A 289 15.90 -1.32 -3.97
N LEU A 290 15.03 -2.19 -3.43
CA LEU A 290 14.96 -2.43 -1.99
C LEU A 290 16.25 -3.05 -1.44
N GLN A 291 16.90 -3.93 -2.20
CA GLN A 291 18.20 -4.52 -1.86
C GLN A 291 19.33 -3.48 -1.87
N LYS A 292 19.35 -2.55 -2.84
CA LYS A 292 20.30 -1.42 -2.86
C LYS A 292 20.10 -0.51 -1.65
N PHE A 293 18.84 -0.19 -1.34
CA PHE A 293 18.49 0.59 -0.15
C PHE A 293 18.93 -0.10 1.14
N GLU A 294 18.69 -1.41 1.27
CA GLU A 294 19.20 -2.21 2.41
C GLU A 294 20.73 -2.12 2.50
N GLY A 295 21.45 -2.28 1.38
CA GLY A 295 22.91 -2.19 1.35
C GLY A 295 23.46 -0.85 1.84
N LEU A 296 22.75 0.26 1.57
CA LEU A 296 23.14 1.61 2.02
C LEU A 296 22.76 1.89 3.48
N THR A 297 21.78 1.19 4.04
CA THR A 297 21.11 1.61 5.27
C THR A 297 21.10 0.58 6.39
N GLY A 298 21.34 -0.69 6.06
CA GLY A 298 21.05 -1.84 6.92
C GLY A 298 19.57 -2.11 7.15
N CYS A 299 18.66 -1.40 6.47
CA CYS A 299 17.21 -1.53 6.64
C CYS A 299 16.55 -2.02 5.33
N PRO A 300 15.93 -3.21 5.31
CA PRO A 300 15.27 -3.77 4.13
C PRO A 300 13.82 -3.31 3.99
N VAL A 301 13.45 -2.16 4.58
CA VAL A 301 12.06 -1.71 4.66
C VAL A 301 11.90 -0.32 4.06
N LEU A 302 10.98 -0.20 3.10
CA LEU A 302 10.53 1.09 2.56
C LEU A 302 9.05 1.32 2.89
N ILE A 303 8.66 2.59 2.86
CA ILE A 303 7.25 2.95 2.76
C ILE A 303 6.76 2.59 1.36
N ASN A 304 5.57 1.99 1.26
CA ASN A 304 4.84 1.87 0.01
C ASN A 304 3.38 2.34 0.19
N THR A 305 2.98 3.31 -0.60
CA THR A 305 1.58 3.77 -0.68
C THR A 305 1.14 3.95 -2.12
N SER A 306 -0.18 4.02 -2.36
CA SER A 306 -0.74 4.19 -3.70
C SER A 306 -0.20 5.44 -4.39
N PHE A 307 0.13 5.39 -5.68
CA PHE A 307 0.46 6.61 -6.42
C PHE A 307 -0.82 7.28 -6.91
N ASN A 308 -1.32 8.22 -6.12
CA ASN A 308 -2.52 9.03 -6.38
C ASN A 308 -2.65 10.19 -5.38
N VAL A 309 -3.59 11.09 -5.63
CA VAL A 309 -4.09 12.06 -4.64
C VAL A 309 -5.44 11.60 -4.07
N ARG A 310 -5.91 12.25 -3.01
CA ARG A 310 -7.22 11.94 -2.41
C ARG A 310 -8.33 12.19 -3.44
N GLY A 311 -9.19 11.20 -3.65
CA GLY A 311 -10.32 11.29 -4.57
C GLY A 311 -10.04 10.73 -5.97
N GLU A 312 -8.77 10.45 -6.30
CA GLU A 312 -8.39 9.86 -7.60
C GLU A 312 -8.00 8.38 -7.48
N PRO A 313 -8.19 7.58 -8.55
CA PRO A 313 -7.67 6.22 -8.63
C PRO A 313 -6.12 6.21 -8.65
N ILE A 314 -5.53 5.01 -8.51
CA ILE A 314 -4.09 4.83 -8.75
C ILE A 314 -3.78 5.23 -10.20
N VAL A 315 -2.72 6.00 -10.41
CA VAL A 315 -2.31 6.44 -11.76
C VAL A 315 -2.08 5.24 -12.67
N CYS A 316 -2.59 5.31 -13.89
CA CYS A 316 -2.48 4.23 -14.87
C CYS A 316 -1.41 4.54 -15.90
N THR A 317 -1.51 5.73 -16.53
CA THR A 317 -0.67 6.16 -17.66
C THR A 317 0.51 7.05 -17.23
N PRO A 318 1.54 7.23 -18.10
CA PRO A 318 2.59 8.21 -17.86
C PRO A 318 2.06 9.64 -17.69
N GLU A 319 0.98 9.98 -18.38
CA GLU A 319 0.29 11.26 -18.25
C GLU A 319 -0.34 11.43 -16.86
N ASP A 320 -1.07 10.43 -16.37
CA ASP A 320 -1.64 10.44 -15.01
C ASP A 320 -0.55 10.62 -13.95
N ALA A 321 0.54 9.87 -14.10
CA ALA A 321 1.68 9.92 -13.19
C ALA A 321 2.36 11.30 -13.20
N PHE A 322 2.59 11.87 -14.38
CA PHE A 322 3.18 13.20 -14.52
C PHE A 322 2.27 14.29 -13.98
N ARG A 323 0.96 14.25 -14.27
CA ARG A 323 -0.04 15.18 -13.73
C ARG A 323 -0.04 15.11 -12.20
N CYS A 324 -0.13 13.92 -11.62
CA CYS A 324 -0.09 13.73 -10.18
C CYS A 324 1.24 14.23 -9.58
N PHE A 325 2.37 13.94 -10.22
CA PHE A 325 3.68 14.46 -9.79
C PHE A 325 3.72 15.98 -9.81
N MET A 326 3.29 16.62 -10.89
CA MET A 326 3.33 18.07 -11.07
C MET A 326 2.38 18.82 -10.14
N SER A 327 1.21 18.24 -9.83
CA SER A 327 0.20 18.83 -8.94
C SER A 327 0.39 18.54 -7.45
N THR A 328 1.45 17.82 -7.06
CA THR A 328 1.76 17.49 -5.67
C THR A 328 3.17 17.94 -5.29
N ASN A 329 3.54 17.82 -4.01
CA ASN A 329 4.89 18.11 -3.52
C ASN A 329 5.77 16.86 -3.45
N ILE A 330 5.64 15.95 -4.42
CA ILE A 330 6.55 14.82 -4.60
C ILE A 330 7.91 15.37 -5.10
N ASP A 331 9.01 14.88 -4.53
CA ASP A 331 10.36 15.36 -4.86
C ASP A 331 10.84 14.83 -6.21
N CYS A 332 10.59 13.54 -6.47
CA CYS A 332 11.09 12.85 -7.64
C CYS A 332 10.00 11.98 -8.28
N LEU A 333 9.98 11.91 -9.61
CA LEU A 333 9.17 10.95 -10.37
C LEU A 333 10.09 10.03 -11.16
N VAL A 334 9.88 8.73 -10.99
CA VAL A 334 10.45 7.66 -11.82
C VAL A 334 9.36 7.19 -12.75
N LEU A 335 9.59 7.30 -14.06
CA LEU A 335 8.81 6.68 -15.13
C LEU A 335 9.75 5.74 -15.88
N GLU A 336 9.68 4.44 -15.57
CA GLU A 336 10.67 3.46 -16.02
C GLU A 336 12.12 3.94 -15.82
N ASN A 337 12.87 4.25 -16.87
CA ASN A 337 14.27 4.66 -16.78
C ASN A 337 14.45 6.19 -16.84
N GLN A 338 13.35 6.94 -16.77
CA GLN A 338 13.33 8.40 -16.74
C GLN A 338 13.15 8.88 -15.30
N LEU A 339 14.17 9.59 -14.78
CA LEU A 339 14.13 10.25 -13.47
C LEU A 339 13.88 11.74 -13.66
N LEU A 340 12.80 12.23 -13.06
CA LEU A 340 12.42 13.64 -13.06
C LEU A 340 12.58 14.20 -11.66
N MET A 341 13.34 15.28 -11.54
CA MET A 341 13.45 16.07 -10.31
C MET A 341 12.46 17.22 -10.35
N LYS A 342 11.67 17.40 -9.28
CA LYS A 342 10.65 18.44 -9.19
C LYS A 342 11.23 19.85 -9.33
N GLU A 343 12.36 20.07 -8.67
CA GLU A 343 13.06 21.35 -8.65
C GLU A 343 13.59 21.75 -10.05
N GLU A 344 13.97 20.77 -10.87
CA GLU A 344 14.50 20.99 -12.22
C GLU A 344 13.42 21.29 -13.26
N GLN A 345 12.15 21.02 -12.95
CA GLN A 345 11.08 21.21 -13.93
C GLN A 345 10.94 22.69 -14.32
N PRO A 346 10.71 22.98 -15.62
CA PRO A 346 10.47 24.33 -16.11
C PRO A 346 9.35 25.06 -15.35
N GLU A 347 9.53 26.36 -15.14
CA GLU A 347 8.59 27.18 -14.37
C GLU A 347 7.20 27.23 -15.02
N PHE A 348 7.13 27.22 -16.36
CA PHE A 348 5.83 27.20 -17.05
C PHE A 348 5.01 25.94 -16.73
N LEU A 349 5.65 24.78 -16.48
CA LEU A 349 4.97 23.57 -16.04
C LEU A 349 4.55 23.67 -14.59
N LYS A 350 5.38 24.26 -13.72
CA LYS A 350 5.01 24.50 -12.31
C LYS A 350 3.81 25.44 -12.19
N ILE A 351 3.72 26.45 -13.06
CA ILE A 351 2.56 27.35 -13.16
C ILE A 351 1.34 26.61 -13.70
N LYS A 352 1.50 25.85 -14.79
CA LYS A 352 0.39 25.11 -15.42
C LYS A 352 -0.29 24.12 -14.48
N PHE A 353 0.48 23.48 -13.60
CA PHE A 353 0.00 22.45 -12.67
C PHE A 353 -0.08 22.96 -11.23
N LYS A 354 -0.12 24.28 -11.02
CA LYS A 354 -0.10 24.89 -9.69
C LYS A 354 -1.27 24.39 -8.84
N GLU A 355 -0.97 24.12 -7.57
CA GLU A 355 -1.81 23.39 -6.62
C GLU A 355 -3.29 23.84 -6.63
N GLY A 356 -4.22 22.90 -6.83
CA GLY A 356 -5.65 23.10 -6.60
C GLY A 356 -6.52 23.26 -7.85
N GLU A 357 -5.95 23.49 -9.03
CA GLU A 357 -6.68 23.28 -10.28
C GLU A 357 -6.69 21.78 -10.56
N THR A 358 -7.73 21.12 -10.05
CA THR A 358 -8.29 19.98 -10.77
C THR A 358 -8.58 20.49 -12.17
N VAL A 359 -7.67 20.23 -13.11
CA VAL A 359 -8.02 20.29 -14.53
C VAL A 359 -9.11 19.24 -14.65
N GLY A 360 -10.36 19.71 -14.57
CA GLY A 360 -11.53 18.89 -14.84
C GLY A 360 -11.25 18.18 -16.14
N VAL A 361 -11.43 16.87 -16.11
CA VAL A 361 -11.63 16.10 -17.32
C VAL A 361 -12.88 16.72 -17.96
N ASP A 362 -12.68 17.54 -18.98
CA ASP A 362 -13.75 18.01 -19.86
C ASP A 362 -14.19 16.87 -20.77
#